data_AF-A0A4Y7PW53-F1
#
_entry.id   AF-A0A4Y7PW53-F1
#
_cell.length_a   1.000
_cell.length_b   1.000
_cell.length_c   1.000
_cell.angle_alpha   90.00
_cell.angle_beta   90.00
_cell.angle_gamma   90.00
#
_symmetry.space_group_name_H-M   'P 1'
#
loop_
_entity.id
_entity.type
_entity.pdbx_description
1 polymer ?
#
loop_
_entity_poly.entity_id
_entity_poly.type
_entity_poly.pdbx_seq_one_letter_code
_entity_poly.pdbx_strand_id
1 'polypeptide(L)'
;TKQHLGRLPLVTGMPVLVTHNYDVNGGVVNGSLGTVKTIRYDTDEFGRRHAKSCVVTVPDSTCENMPYLGDREIVVLVESVEFTI
;
A
#
# COMPACT_ATOMS: atom_id res chain seq x y z
N THR A 1 -19.70 -17.43 -8.35
CA THR A 1 -18.30 -16.99 -8.11
C THR A 1 -18.27 -16.20 -6.81
N LYS A 2 -17.75 -16.79 -5.72
CA LYS A 2 -17.50 -16.07 -4.46
C LYS A 2 -16.32 -15.13 -4.69
N GLN A 3 -16.55 -14.01 -5.38
CA GLN A 3 -15.54 -12.97 -5.50
C GLN A 3 -15.34 -12.41 -4.10
N HIS A 4 -14.14 -12.58 -3.55
CA HIS A 4 -13.73 -11.94 -2.31
C HIS A 4 -13.71 -10.43 -2.56
N LEU A 5 -14.88 -9.77 -2.45
CA LEU A 5 -14.98 -8.31 -2.47
C LEU A 5 -14.20 -7.65 -1.32
N GLY A 6 -13.61 -8.42 -0.41
CA GLY A 6 -12.89 -7.93 0.77
C GLY A 6 -11.36 -7.83 0.66
N ARG A 7 -10.71 -8.37 -0.38
CA ARG A 7 -9.23 -8.32 -0.48
C ARG A 7 -8.75 -8.05 -1.90
N LEU A 8 -7.97 -6.98 -2.06
CA LEU A 8 -7.36 -6.59 -3.32
C LEU A 8 -6.05 -7.39 -3.55
N PRO A 9 -5.90 -8.13 -4.66
CA PRO A 9 -4.61 -8.70 -5.01
C PRO A 9 -3.61 -7.58 -5.33
N LEU A 10 -2.42 -7.66 -4.75
CA LEU A 10 -1.32 -6.72 -5.01
C LEU A 10 -0.20 -7.43 -5.76
N VAL A 11 0.36 -6.76 -6.78
CA VAL A 11 1.58 -7.20 -7.48
C VAL A 11 2.55 -6.03 -7.62
N THR A 12 3.84 -6.33 -7.71
CA THR A 12 4.86 -5.31 -7.99
C THR A 12 4.64 -4.69 -9.37
N GLY A 13 4.78 -3.37 -9.48
CA GLY A 13 4.46 -2.59 -10.67
C GLY A 13 2.98 -2.20 -10.80
N MET A 14 2.12 -2.66 -9.88
CA MET A 14 0.69 -2.32 -9.94
C MET A 14 0.46 -0.85 -9.58
N PRO A 15 -0.30 -0.10 -10.38
CA PRO A 15 -0.75 1.24 -10.00
C PRO A 15 -1.77 1.12 -8.86
N VAL A 16 -1.63 1.98 -7.86
CA VAL A 16 -2.48 2.02 -6.67
C VAL A 16 -2.87 3.46 -6.34
N LEU A 17 -4.03 3.61 -5.71
CA LEU A 17 -4.45 4.86 -5.09
C LEU A 17 -4.25 4.75 -3.59
N VAL A 18 -3.54 5.69 -3.00
CA VAL A 18 -3.37 5.79 -1.55
C VAL A 18 -4.66 6.34 -0.96
N THR A 19 -5.25 5.66 0.02
CA THR A 19 -6.54 6.03 0.62
C THR A 19 -6.41 6.71 2.00
N HIS A 20 -5.18 6.94 2.46
CA HIS A 20 -4.89 7.54 3.75
C HIS A 20 -3.91 8.70 3.62
N ASN A 21 -4.06 9.69 4.49
CA ASN A 21 -3.09 10.75 4.62
C ASN A 21 -1.90 10.22 5.44
N TYR A 22 -0.75 10.05 4.78
CA TYR A 22 0.48 9.63 5.46
C TYR A 22 1.36 10.83 5.79
N ASP A 23 1.56 11.72 4.83
CA ASP A 23 2.34 12.94 4.99
C ASP A 23 1.71 14.06 4.16
N VAL A 24 0.84 14.84 4.80
CA VAL A 24 0.12 15.94 4.16
C VAL A 24 1.07 17.03 3.68
N ASN A 25 2.11 17.32 4.44
CA ASN A 25 3.09 18.35 4.09
C ASN A 25 3.98 17.89 2.92
N GLY A 26 4.26 16.58 2.86
CA GLY A 26 4.99 15.93 1.77
C GLY A 26 4.15 15.50 0.57
N GLY A 27 2.85 15.85 0.52
CA GLY A 27 1.98 15.57 -0.63
C GLY A 27 1.47 14.13 -0.74
N VAL A 28 1.65 13.32 0.30
CA VAL A 28 1.12 11.94 0.38
C VAL A 28 -0.21 11.97 1.12
N VAL A 29 -1.27 12.18 0.36
CA VAL A 29 -2.63 12.34 0.85
C VAL A 29 -3.54 11.25 0.27
N ASN A 30 -4.75 11.14 0.81
CA ASN A 30 -5.79 10.35 0.17
C ASN A 30 -6.01 10.84 -1.27
N GLY A 31 -5.95 9.93 -2.22
CA GLY A 31 -6.01 10.21 -3.65
C GLY A 31 -4.64 10.27 -4.33
N SER A 32 -3.53 10.17 -3.59
CA SER A 32 -2.20 10.11 -4.21
C SER A 32 -2.03 8.84 -5.05
N LEU A 33 -1.59 9.01 -6.30
CA LEU A 33 -1.30 7.92 -7.21
C LEU A 33 0.11 7.40 -6.96
N GLY A 34 0.25 6.08 -6.90
CA GLY A 34 1.54 5.44 -6.70
C GLY A 34 1.67 4.10 -7.41
N THR A 35 2.86 3.54 -7.35
CA THR A 35 3.18 2.22 -7.91
C THR A 35 3.76 1.31 -6.83
N VAL A 36 3.24 0.09 -6.71
CA VAL A 36 3.74 -0.90 -5.74
C VAL A 36 5.15 -1.34 -6.14
N LYS A 37 6.13 -1.14 -5.26
CA LYS A 37 7.52 -1.55 -5.48
C LYS A 37 7.85 -2.88 -4.81
N THR A 38 7.45 -3.02 -3.55
CA THR A 38 7.76 -4.19 -2.73
C THR A 38 6.54 -4.57 -1.90
N ILE A 39 6.28 -5.87 -1.73
CA ILE A 39 5.19 -6.36 -0.89
C ILE A 39 5.79 -7.25 0.20
N ARG A 40 5.49 -6.94 1.46
CA ARG A 40 5.78 -7.79 2.61
C ARG A 40 4.52 -8.56 2.98
N TYR A 41 4.64 -9.86 3.18
CA TYR A 41 3.52 -10.74 3.46
C TYR A 41 3.92 -11.86 4.42
N ASP A 42 2.94 -12.35 5.16
CA ASP A 42 3.05 -13.64 5.86
C ASP A 42 2.44 -14.73 4.99
N THR A 43 2.87 -15.97 5.21
CA THR A 43 2.28 -17.13 4.55
C THR A 43 1.51 -17.94 5.58
N ASP A 44 0.25 -18.27 5.29
CA ASP A 44 -0.57 -19.11 6.17
C ASP A 44 -0.24 -20.61 6.06
N GLU A 45 -0.87 -21.42 6.90
CA GLU A 45 -0.73 -22.89 6.92
C GLU A 45 -1.14 -23.56 5.59
N PHE A 46 -1.87 -22.85 4.73
CA PHE A 46 -2.31 -23.31 3.41
C PHE A 46 -1.44 -22.74 2.27
N GLY A 47 -0.33 -22.07 2.59
CA GLY A 47 0.58 -21.49 1.60
C GLY A 47 0.10 -20.18 0.97
N ARG A 48 -0.96 -19.55 1.50
CA ARG A 48 -1.49 -18.30 0.94
C ARG A 48 -0.76 -17.11 1.53
N ARG A 49 -0.44 -16.13 0.67
CA ARG A 49 0.27 -14.90 1.04
C ARG A 49 -0.70 -13.82 1.48
N HIS A 50 -0.52 -13.30 2.68
CA HIS A 50 -1.32 -12.22 3.26
C HIS A 50 -0.46 -10.99 3.41
N ALA A 51 -0.72 -9.96 2.60
CA ALA A 51 0.03 -8.71 2.64
C ALA A 51 -0.07 -8.05 4.03
N LYS A 52 1.07 -7.60 4.54
CA LYS A 52 1.22 -6.87 5.80
C LYS A 52 1.59 -5.42 5.59
N SER A 53 2.40 -5.17 4.56
CA SER A 53 2.73 -3.82 4.11
C SER A 53 3.23 -3.87 2.68
N CYS A 54 3.19 -2.72 2.01
CA CYS A 54 3.86 -2.54 0.74
C CYS A 54 4.62 -1.21 0.73
N VAL A 55 5.69 -1.19 -0.05
CA VAL A 55 6.37 0.05 -0.41
C VAL A 55 5.75 0.54 -1.71
N VAL A 56 5.31 1.80 -1.71
CA VAL A 56 4.70 2.46 -2.86
C VAL A 56 5.57 3.65 -3.24
N THR A 57 5.93 3.77 -4.51
CA THR A 57 6.54 4.99 -5.05
C THR A 57 5.44 5.96 -5.46
N VAL A 58 5.47 7.18 -4.93
CA VAL A 58 4.50 8.25 -5.23
C VAL A 58 5.24 9.37 -5.96
N PRO A 59 5.19 9.42 -7.30
CA PRO A 59 6.03 10.35 -8.07
C PRO A 59 5.81 11.82 -7.71
N ASP A 60 4.60 12.18 -7.31
CA ASP A 60 4.21 13.57 -7.03
C ASP A 60 4.47 13.98 -5.58
N SER A 61 5.02 13.10 -4.74
CA SER A 61 5.34 13.45 -3.35
C SER A 61 6.61 14.30 -3.27
N THR A 62 6.57 15.26 -2.37
CA THR A 62 7.70 16.13 -1.98
C THR A 62 8.19 15.81 -0.57
N CYS A 63 7.76 14.68 0.00
CA CYS A 63 8.16 14.21 1.31
C CYS A 63 9.66 13.91 1.36
N GLU A 64 10.28 14.15 2.51
CA GLU A 64 11.64 13.67 2.78
C GLU A 64 11.68 12.13 2.71
N ASN A 65 12.83 11.61 2.28
CA ASN A 65 13.00 10.17 2.19
C ASN A 65 12.95 9.54 3.57
N MET A 66 12.11 8.53 3.72
CA MET A 66 12.13 7.72 4.93
C MET A 66 13.46 6.96 5.04
N PRO A 67 14.02 6.78 6.25
CA PRO A 67 15.22 5.97 6.44
C PRO A 67 15.06 4.59 5.79
N TYR A 68 16.08 4.16 5.05
CA TYR A 68 16.12 2.86 4.36
C TYR A 68 15.14 2.68 3.20
N LEU A 69 14.46 3.75 2.75
CA LEU A 69 13.65 3.77 1.54
C LEU A 69 14.28 4.65 0.46
N GLY A 70 13.94 4.36 -0.79
CA GLY A 70 14.36 5.17 -1.94
C GLY A 70 13.61 6.51 -2.04
N ASP A 71 13.96 7.28 -3.05
CA ASP A 71 13.32 8.57 -3.32
C ASP A 71 11.80 8.39 -3.51
N ARG A 72 11.02 9.21 -2.79
CA ARG A 72 9.55 9.27 -2.92
C ARG A 72 8.85 7.94 -2.66
N GLU A 73 9.46 7.11 -1.81
CA GLU A 73 8.88 5.86 -1.36
C GLU A 73 8.22 6.03 0.00
N ILE A 74 7.04 5.42 0.11
CA ILE A 74 6.27 5.37 1.35
C ILE A 74 5.97 3.93 1.72
N VAL A 75 5.81 3.67 3.01
CA VAL A 75 5.29 2.39 3.50
C VAL A 75 3.80 2.51 3.76
N VAL A 76 3.02 1.70 3.05
CA VAL A 76 1.60 1.50 3.29
C VAL A 76 1.43 0.23 4.12
N LEU A 77 0.81 0.36 5.29
CA LEU A 77 0.53 -0.76 6.19
C LEU A 77 -0.83 -1.38 5.86
N VAL A 78 -0.98 -2.67 6.15
CA VAL A 78 -2.29 -3.33 6.06
C VAL A 78 -3.23 -2.69 7.08
N GLU A 79 -4.42 -2.34 6.61
CA GLU A 79 -5.50 -1.87 7.46
C GLU A 79 -6.74 -2.72 7.18
N SER A 80 -7.49 -3.03 8.23
CA SER A 80 -8.74 -3.78 8.12
C SER A 80 -9.87 -2.89 8.59
N VAL A 81 -10.83 -2.66 7.70
CA VAL A 81 -12.07 -1.96 8.05
C VAL A 81 -13.18 -2.99 8.00
N GLU A 82 -13.90 -3.16 9.10
CA GLU A 82 -15.11 -3.97 9.15
C GLU A 82 -16.27 -3.09 8.68
N PHE A 83 -16.94 -3.52 7.60
CA PHE A 83 -18.15 -2.85 7.13
C PHE A 83 -19.36 -3.46 7.84
N THR A 84 -20.04 -2.65 8.67
CA THR A 84 -21.35 -2.99 9.22
C THR A 84 -22.42 -2.43 8.28
N ILE A 85 -23.28 -3.31 7.75
CA ILE A 85 -24.43 -2.94 6.91
C ILE A 85 -25.65 -2.77 7.79
#